data_AF-A0A7U7IBY4-F1
#
_entry.id   AF-A0A7U7IBY4-F1
#
_cell.length_a   1.000
_cell.length_b   1.000
_cell.length_c   1.000
_cell.angle_alpha   90.00
_cell.angle_beta   90.00
_cell.angle_gamma   90.00
#
_symmetry.space_group_name_H-M   'P 1'
#
loop_
_entity.id
_entity.type
_entity.pdbx_description
1 polymer ?
#
loop_
_entity_poly.entity_id
_entity_poly.type
_entity_poly.pdbx_seq_one_letter_code
_entity_poly.pdbx_strand_id
1 'polypeptide(L)'
;MQGHHQLEAGQSIERKTTVYRLEVGESAVLEGPGGTITLNDAGIAIDGVALRFKGKLDLTGSGSGNPLSSGGEPNEGKPGEQSWSWRFTH
;
A
#
# COMPACT_ATOMS: atom_id res chain seq x y z
N MET A 1 2.61 -8.73 31.25
CA MET A 1 2.22 -10.12 30.97
C MET A 1 2.38 -10.34 29.48
N GLN A 2 2.95 -11.47 29.06
CA GLN A 2 3.11 -11.79 27.64
C GLN A 2 1.97 -12.73 27.24
N GLY A 3 0.97 -12.20 26.55
CA GLY A 3 -0.14 -12.97 25.98
C GLY A 3 0.07 -13.15 24.49
N HIS A 4 0.00 -14.38 24.00
CA HIS A 4 0.01 -14.67 22.57
C HIS A 4 -1.42 -14.98 22.12
N HIS A 5 -1.89 -14.28 21.09
CA HIS A 5 -3.19 -14.50 20.48
C HIS A 5 -3.00 -14.84 19.01
N GLN A 6 -3.50 -16.01 18.59
CA GLN A 6 -3.50 -16.45 17.19
C GLN A 6 -4.93 -16.71 16.74
N LEU A 7 -5.27 -16.24 15.54
CA LEU A 7 -6.58 -16.47 14.93
C LEU A 7 -6.37 -16.98 13.51
N GLU A 8 -6.93 -18.15 13.22
CA GLU A 8 -6.93 -18.76 11.90
C GLU A 8 -8.39 -19.00 11.48
N ALA A 9 -8.73 -18.67 10.23
CA ALA A 9 -10.05 -18.88 9.68
C ALA A 9 -9.94 -19.41 8.25
N GLY A 10 -10.63 -20.50 7.94
CA GLY A 10 -10.58 -21.12 6.60
C GLY A 10 -11.35 -20.38 5.51
N GLN A 11 -12.12 -19.35 5.86
CA GLN A 11 -12.97 -18.61 4.92
C GLN A 11 -12.78 -17.10 5.06
N SER A 12 -13.20 -16.49 6.17
CA SER A 12 -13.11 -15.05 6.36
C SER A 12 -12.97 -14.63 7.81
N ILE A 13 -12.37 -13.44 8.01
CA ILE A 13 -12.41 -12.69 9.27
C ILE A 13 -12.85 -11.27 8.93
N GLU A 14 -14.06 -10.90 9.36
CA GLU A 14 -14.63 -9.57 9.12
C GLU A 14 -14.58 -8.71 10.39
N ARG A 15 -14.11 -7.46 10.26
CA ARG A 15 -14.17 -6.46 11.34
C ARG A 15 -14.98 -5.26 10.85
N LYS A 16 -16.06 -4.92 11.56
CA LYS A 16 -16.89 -3.73 11.28
C LYS A 16 -16.80 -2.79 12.48
N THR A 17 -16.19 -1.63 12.26
CA THR A 17 -15.99 -0.62 13.29
C THR A 17 -15.93 0.77 12.66
N THR A 18 -16.25 1.80 13.43
CA THR A 18 -16.06 3.19 13.04
C THR A 18 -14.58 3.59 13.05
N VAL A 19 -13.80 3.09 14.01
CA VAL A 19 -12.35 3.30 14.11
C VAL A 19 -11.68 1.98 14.46
N TYR A 20 -10.70 1.59 13.65
CA TYR A 20 -9.85 0.43 13.93
C TYR A 20 -8.45 0.94 14.30
N ARG A 21 -8.05 0.77 15.57
CA ARG A 21 -6.72 1.15 16.05
C ARG A 21 -5.95 -0.13 16.39
N LEU A 22 -4.77 -0.26 15.78
CA LEU A 22 -3.82 -1.33 16.05
C LEU A 22 -2.55 -0.70 16.61
N GLU A 23 -2.19 -1.06 17.84
CA GLU A 23 -0.92 -0.68 18.46
C GLU A 23 -0.05 -1.93 18.55
N VAL A 24 1.16 -1.84 18.00
CA VAL A 24 2.14 -2.94 17.96
C VAL A 24 3.44 -2.48 18.61
N GLY A 25 4.11 -3.39 19.30
CA GLY A 25 5.40 -3.10 19.93
C GLY A 25 6.57 -3.12 18.94
N GLU A 26 6.54 -4.04 17.97
CA GLU A 26 7.66 -4.27 17.05
C GLU A 26 7.25 -4.05 15.59
N SER A 27 6.27 -4.82 15.11
CA SER A 27 5.84 -4.75 13.71
C SER A 27 4.38 -5.16 13.54
N ALA A 28 3.70 -4.49 12.61
CA ALA A 28 2.43 -4.94 12.04
C ALA A 28 2.65 -5.26 10.56
N VAL A 29 2.35 -6.49 10.16
CA VAL A 29 2.52 -6.95 8.79
C VAL A 29 1.18 -7.46 8.25
N LEU A 30 0.77 -6.93 7.09
CA LEU A 30 -0.37 -7.43 6.33
C LEU A 30 0.17 -8.02 5.03
N GLU A 31 0.09 -9.33 4.91
CA GLU A 31 0.61 -10.07 3.76
C GLU A 31 -0.52 -10.65 2.93
N GLY A 32 -0.36 -10.61 1.61
CA GLY A 32 -1.22 -11.32 0.68
C GLY A 32 -0.46 -11.68 -0.59
N PRO A 33 -1.07 -12.47 -1.50
CA PRO A 33 -0.39 -12.95 -2.70
C PRO A 33 0.19 -11.85 -3.62
N GLY A 34 -0.35 -10.62 -3.53
CA GLY A 34 0.07 -9.49 -4.36
C GLY A 34 1.13 -8.57 -3.74
N GLY A 35 1.48 -8.76 -2.46
CA GLY A 35 2.36 -7.85 -1.75
C GLY A 35 2.20 -7.84 -0.24
N THR A 36 2.93 -6.92 0.39
CA THR A 36 3.04 -6.76 1.84
C THR A 36 2.95 -5.30 2.22
N ILE A 37 2.28 -5.03 3.35
CA ILE A 37 2.31 -3.74 4.04
C ILE A 37 2.93 -3.96 5.41
N THR A 38 3.98 -3.18 5.73
CA THR A 38 4.71 -3.30 6.99
C THR A 38 4.76 -1.96 7.70
N LEU A 39 4.42 -1.95 8.99
CA LEU A 39 4.64 -0.83 9.92
C LEU A 39 5.61 -1.30 11.01
N ASN A 40 6.74 -0.62 11.15
CA ASN A 40 7.75 -0.89 12.18
C ASN A 40 8.50 0.40 12.58
N ASP A 41 9.61 0.25 13.29
CA ASP A 41 10.48 1.35 13.76
C ASP A 41 11.12 2.16 12.61
N ALA A 42 11.34 1.54 11.45
CA ALA A 42 11.85 2.22 10.25
C ALA A 42 10.77 3.02 9.49
N GLY A 43 9.49 2.82 9.82
CA GLY A 43 8.36 3.54 9.22
C GLY A 43 7.33 2.61 8.56
N ILE A 44 6.79 3.03 7.41
CA ILE A 44 5.76 2.31 6.66
C ILE A 44 6.32 1.91 5.29
N ALA A 45 6.26 0.62 4.97
CA ALA A 45 6.63 0.06 3.67
C ALA A 45 5.41 -0.57 2.99
N ILE A 46 5.32 -0.39 1.66
CA ILE A 46 4.29 -1.00 0.82
C ILE A 46 5.02 -1.62 -0.37
N ASP A 47 5.06 -2.94 -0.41
CA ASP A 47 5.75 -3.73 -1.43
C ASP A 47 4.74 -4.56 -2.20
N GLY A 48 4.85 -4.58 -3.53
CA GLY A 48 3.96 -5.39 -4.35
C GLY A 48 4.32 -5.35 -5.82
N VAL A 49 3.81 -6.33 -6.57
CA VAL A 49 4.06 -6.45 -8.02
C VAL A 49 3.49 -5.25 -8.78
N ALA A 50 2.38 -4.70 -8.30
CA ALA A 50 1.79 -3.48 -8.83
C ALA A 50 1.11 -2.68 -7.72
N LEU A 51 1.42 -1.39 -7.61
CA LEU A 51 0.75 -0.46 -6.71
C LEU A 51 -0.19 0.43 -7.52
N ARG A 52 -1.47 0.47 -7.12
CA ARG A 52 -2.50 1.25 -7.81
C ARG A 52 -3.16 2.20 -6.83
N PHE A 53 -2.91 3.48 -7.02
CA PHE A 53 -3.55 4.56 -6.26
C PHE A 53 -4.70 5.14 -7.08
N LYS A 54 -5.86 5.34 -6.45
CA LYS A 54 -7.00 6.00 -7.09
C LYS A 54 -7.09 7.43 -6.56
N GLY A 55 -7.11 8.40 -7.46
CA GLY A 55 -7.19 9.82 -7.11
C GLY A 55 -5.82 10.49 -6.99
N LYS A 56 -5.81 11.71 -6.44
CA LYS A 56 -4.60 12.52 -6.30
C LYS A 56 -3.68 11.92 -5.25
N LEU A 57 -2.43 11.70 -5.62
CA LEU A 57 -1.36 11.30 -4.71
C LEU A 57 -0.40 12.47 -4.56
N ASP A 58 -0.35 13.04 -3.35
CA ASP A 58 0.60 14.09 -3.02
C ASP A 58 1.84 13.48 -2.38
N LEU A 59 2.90 13.31 -3.19
CA LEU A 59 4.20 12.85 -2.72
C LEU A 59 5.05 14.08 -2.35
N THR A 60 5.38 14.21 -1.07
CA THR A 60 6.35 15.21 -0.60
C THR A 60 7.66 14.50 -0.30
N GLY A 61 8.61 14.59 -1.23
CA GLY A 61 9.94 14.01 -1.04
C GLY A 61 10.84 14.94 -0.24
N SER A 62 11.43 14.45 0.84
CA SER A 62 12.52 15.14 1.57
C SER A 62 13.84 14.36 1.57
N GLY A 63 13.90 13.20 0.90
CA GLY A 63 15.10 12.36 0.81
C GLY A 63 15.92 12.60 -0.45
N SER A 64 17.25 12.57 -0.33
CA SER A 64 18.22 12.64 -1.45
C SER A 64 18.27 11.37 -2.32
N GLY A 65 17.18 10.61 -2.36
CA GLY A 65 16.99 9.50 -3.29
C GLY A 65 16.33 10.05 -4.55
N ASN A 66 16.91 9.74 -5.70
CA ASN A 66 16.51 10.21 -7.02
C ASN A 66 15.00 10.52 -7.10
N PRO A 67 14.59 11.79 -7.21
CA PRO A 67 13.20 12.10 -7.49
C PRO A 67 12.97 11.58 -8.91
N LEU A 68 12.43 10.37 -9.03
CA LEU A 68 11.67 10.01 -10.21
C LEU A 68 10.56 11.06 -10.26
N SER A 69 10.83 12.15 -10.99
CA SER A 69 9.88 13.18 -11.31
C SER A 69 8.72 12.46 -11.98
N SER A 70 7.70 12.14 -11.20
CA SER A 70 6.45 11.59 -11.68
C SER A 70 5.69 12.73 -12.37
N GLY A 71 6.23 13.19 -13.49
CA GLY A 71 5.52 14.00 -14.47
C GLY A 71 4.69 13.05 -15.30
N GLY A 72 3.41 12.90 -14.98
CA GLY A 72 2.45 12.26 -15.87
C GLY A 72 1.70 13.34 -16.64
N GLU A 73 1.86 13.40 -17.96
CA GLU A 73 0.94 14.14 -18.82
C GLU A 73 -0.38 13.36 -18.91
N PRO A 74 -1.55 14.01 -18.73
CA PRO A 74 -2.84 13.38 -18.92
C PRO A 74 -2.99 12.96 -20.38
N ASN A 75 -3.09 11.66 -20.64
CA ASN A 75 -3.59 11.22 -21.94
C ASN A 75 -5.12 11.31 -21.88
N GLU A 76 -5.72 12.27 -22.59
CA GLU A 76 -7.17 12.38 -22.76
C GLU A 76 -7.68 11.19 -23.62
N GLY A 77 -7.78 10.03 -22.97
CA GLY A 77 -8.54 8.89 -23.47
C GLY A 77 -10.04 9.12 -23.24
N LYS A 78 -10.82 9.02 -24.32
CA LYS A 78 -12.28 9.20 -24.33
C LYS A 78 -13.00 8.48 -23.17
N PRO A 79 -14.11 9.06 -22.67
CA PRO A 79 -14.77 8.60 -21.46
C PRO A 79 -15.34 7.19 -21.64
N GLY A 80 -14.73 6.19 -21.00
CA GLY A 80 -15.31 4.86 -20.93
C GLY A 80 -14.36 3.72 -20.57
N GLU A 81 -13.06 3.84 -20.83
CA GLU A 81 -12.16 2.69 -20.72
C GLU A 81 -10.80 3.08 -20.13
N GLN A 82 -10.73 3.10 -18.79
CA GLN A 82 -9.47 3.36 -18.10
C GLN A 82 -8.73 2.04 -17.86
N SER A 83 -8.03 1.55 -18.89
CA SER A 83 -7.02 0.50 -18.73
C SER A 83 -5.64 1.15 -18.64
N TRP A 84 -5.06 1.13 -17.44
CA TRP A 84 -3.74 1.69 -17.17
C TRP A 84 -2.67 0.62 -17.41
N SER A 85 -1.96 0.69 -18.54
CA SER A 85 -0.78 -0.16 -18.78
C SER A 85 0.50 0.66 -18.63
N TRP A 86 1.30 0.32 -17.62
CA TRP A 86 2.62 0.92 -17.39
C TRP A 86 3.69 0.09 -18.10
N ARG A 87 4.59 0.75 -18.83
CA ARG A 87 5.83 0.14 -19.36
C ARG A 87 7.01 0.95 -18.87
N PHE A 88 7.98 0.27 -18.27
CA PHE A 88 9.26 0.84 -17.90
C PHE A 88 10.30 0.47 -18.96
N THR A 89 11.04 1.45 -19.46
CA THR A 89 12.28 1.23 -20.21
C THR A 89 13.46 1.49 -19.29
N HIS A 90 14.46 0.61 -19.38
CA HIS A 90 15.66 0.54 -18.53
C HIS A 90 16.57 1.76 -18.70
#